data_AF-A0A1M6AKA8-F1
#
_entry.id   AF-A0A1M6AKA8-F1
#
_cell.length_a   1.000
_cell.length_b   1.000
_cell.length_c   1.000
_cell.angle_alpha   90.00
_cell.angle_beta   90.00
_cell.angle_gamma   90.00
#
_symmetry.space_group_name_H-M   'P 1'
#
loop_
_entity.id
_entity.type
_entity.pdbx_description
1 polymer ?
#
loop_
_entity_poly.entity_id
_entity_poly.type
_entity_poly.pdbx_seq_one_letter_code
_entity_poly.pdbx_strand_id
1 'polypeptide(L)'
;MLISGLILALFSLSSFNSAMVSNTSETVVAQEGLVVYATFDGKEDYGYNFIATGKDGEEHMLTFQQVEEDVLSAFNLNDNSLVGAKFKITFNRDLKLSKDEDNMDDEDEINTITKLEKL
;
A
#
# COMPACT_ATOMS: atom_id res chain seq x y z
N MET A 1 0.47 -65.66 -43.87
CA MET A 1 1.32 -65.09 -42.81
C MET A 1 0.65 -63.78 -42.39
N LEU A 2 0.01 -63.73 -41.22
CA LEU A 2 0.64 -63.42 -39.92
C LEU A 2 1.28 -62.01 -39.99
N ILE A 3 0.96 -60.98 -39.20
CA ILE A 3 0.39 -60.82 -37.84
C ILE A 3 0.10 -59.30 -37.75
N SER A 4 -1.11 -58.92 -37.32
CA SER A 4 -1.36 -58.14 -36.10
C SER A 4 -0.40 -56.99 -35.80
N GLY A 5 -0.95 -55.79 -35.67
CA GLY A 5 -0.24 -54.61 -35.17
C GLY A 5 -1.20 -53.65 -34.49
N LEU A 6 -2.00 -54.16 -33.54
CA LEU A 6 -2.78 -53.35 -32.60
C LEU A 6 -1.80 -52.59 -31.69
N ILE A 7 -1.56 -51.31 -31.97
CA ILE A 7 -0.83 -50.44 -31.06
C ILE A 7 -1.84 -49.95 -30.03
N LEU A 8 -1.77 -50.53 -28.82
CA LEU A 8 -2.53 -50.06 -27.66
C LEU A 8 -2.08 -48.64 -27.30
N ALA A 9 -3.00 -47.69 -27.37
CA ALA A 9 -2.87 -46.41 -26.71
C ALA A 9 -3.07 -46.61 -25.20
N LEU A 10 -1.99 -46.57 -24.43
CA LEU A 10 -2.03 -46.43 -22.98
C LEU A 10 -1.69 -44.98 -22.63
N PHE A 11 -2.71 -44.12 -22.66
CA PHE A 11 -2.63 -42.82 -21.98
C PHE A 11 -2.84 -43.05 -20.49
N SER A 12 -1.74 -43.26 -19.76
CA SER A 12 -1.73 -43.20 -18.30
C SER A 12 -1.86 -41.75 -17.87
N LEU A 13 -3.10 -41.26 -17.74
CA LEU A 13 -3.40 -40.03 -17.02
C LEU A 13 -3.27 -40.31 -15.52
N SER A 14 -2.04 -40.32 -15.01
CA SER A 14 -1.81 -40.25 -13.57
C SER A 14 -2.16 -38.84 -13.11
N SER A 15 -3.31 -38.73 -12.45
CA SER A 15 -3.79 -37.52 -11.79
C SER A 15 -2.74 -37.05 -10.79
N PHE A 16 -2.07 -35.95 -11.10
CA PHE A 16 -1.31 -35.21 -10.10
C PHE A 16 -2.32 -34.64 -9.11
N ASN A 17 -2.41 -35.27 -7.94
CA ASN A 17 -3.12 -34.71 -6.80
C ASN A 17 -2.24 -33.57 -6.26
N SER A 18 -2.31 -32.40 -6.92
CA SER A 18 -1.70 -31.19 -6.40
C SER A 18 -2.57 -30.76 -5.23
N ALA A 19 -2.15 -31.10 -4.01
CA ALA A 19 -2.63 -30.41 -2.83
C ALA A 19 -2.26 -28.94 -3.03
N MET A 20 -3.24 -28.14 -3.44
CA MET A 20 -3.14 -26.69 -3.50
C MET A 20 -2.97 -26.22 -2.06
N VAL A 21 -1.72 -26.12 -1.63
CA VAL A 21 -1.37 -25.31 -0.48
C VAL A 21 -1.55 -23.87 -0.95
N SER A 22 -2.70 -23.28 -0.66
CA SER A 22 -2.90 -21.84 -0.78
C SER A 22 -2.02 -21.15 0.26
N ASN A 23 -0.75 -20.96 -0.06
CA ASN A 23 0.05 -19.93 0.57
C ASN A 23 -0.41 -18.61 -0.04
N THR A 24 -1.34 -17.91 0.60
CA THR A 24 -1.53 -16.47 0.36
C THR A 24 -0.23 -15.80 0.78
N SER A 25 0.65 -15.54 -0.19
CA SER A 25 1.90 -14.83 0.02
C SER A 25 1.60 -13.34 0.14
N GLU A 26 1.44 -12.85 1.37
CA GLU A 26 1.42 -11.41 1.64
C GLU A 26 2.84 -10.85 1.42
N THR A 27 2.96 -9.88 0.52
CA THR A 27 4.23 -9.16 0.29
C THR A 27 4.10 -7.76 0.88
N VAL A 28 5.02 -7.39 1.77
CA VAL A 28 5.09 -6.03 2.32
C VAL A 28 6.24 -5.29 1.68
N VAL A 29 5.95 -4.12 1.09
CA VAL A 29 6.94 -3.20 0.53
C VAL A 29 6.98 -1.96 1.42
N ALA A 30 8.07 -1.81 2.17
CA ALA A 30 8.30 -0.65 3.04
C ALA A 30 9.23 0.36 2.36
N GLN A 31 8.87 1.64 2.41
CA GLN A 31 9.67 2.77 1.95
C GLN A 31 9.80 3.78 3.08
N GLU A 32 11.03 4.09 3.47
CA GLU A 32 11.30 4.98 4.59
C GLU A 32 11.84 6.33 4.14
N GLY A 33 11.55 7.38 4.92
CA GLY A 33 12.19 8.69 4.75
C GLY A 33 11.75 9.44 3.48
N LEU A 34 10.56 9.15 2.96
CA LEU A 34 9.96 9.90 1.86
C LEU A 34 9.70 11.35 2.30
N VAL A 35 9.82 12.30 1.37
CA VAL A 35 9.66 13.72 1.67
C VAL A 35 8.65 14.37 0.74
N VAL A 36 7.70 15.11 1.32
CA VAL A 36 6.74 15.93 0.57
C VAL A 36 6.56 17.30 1.22
N TYR A 37 6.20 18.30 0.42
CA TYR A 37 5.88 19.64 0.86
C TYR A 37 4.39 19.87 0.64
N ALA A 38 3.63 20.06 1.72
CA ALA A 38 2.18 20.10 1.64
C ALA A 38 1.57 20.99 2.73
N THR A 39 0.36 21.45 2.48
CA THR A 39 -0.43 22.30 3.39
C THR A 39 -1.38 21.43 4.19
N PHE A 40 -1.39 21.55 5.52
CA PHE A 40 -2.31 20.79 6.36
C PHE A 40 -3.76 21.25 6.12
N ASP A 41 -4.64 20.29 5.84
CA ASP A 41 -6.04 20.55 5.50
C ASP A 41 -7.01 20.08 6.61
N GLY A 42 -6.51 19.30 7.56
CA GLY A 42 -7.27 18.87 8.73
C GLY A 42 -7.17 17.38 8.99
N LYS A 43 -7.85 16.93 10.03
CA LYS A 43 -7.99 15.53 10.39
C LYS A 43 -9.40 15.05 10.09
N GLU A 44 -9.49 13.89 9.45
CA GLU A 44 -10.73 13.16 9.20
C GLU A 44 -10.66 11.77 9.85
N ASP A 45 -11.74 10.98 9.73
CA ASP A 45 -11.85 9.66 10.36
C ASP A 45 -10.75 8.68 9.91
N TYR A 46 -10.28 8.81 8.66
CA TYR A 46 -9.28 7.92 8.07
C TYR A 46 -7.84 8.41 8.21
N GLY A 47 -7.60 9.65 8.66
CA GLY A 47 -6.25 10.18 8.81
C GLY A 47 -6.13 11.70 8.75
N TYR A 48 -4.91 12.15 8.52
CA TYR A 48 -4.52 13.56 8.45
C TYR A 48 -4.32 13.95 6.99
N ASN A 49 -5.10 14.92 6.51
CA ASN A 49 -5.10 15.34 5.11
C ASN A 49 -4.15 16.53 4.90
N PHE A 50 -3.41 16.47 3.80
CA PHE A 50 -2.54 17.53 3.33
C PHE A 50 -2.70 17.73 1.84
N ILE A 51 -2.64 18.99 1.39
CA ILE A 51 -2.68 19.34 -0.03
C ILE A 51 -1.26 19.61 -0.53
N ALA A 52 -0.80 18.81 -1.48
CA ALA A 52 0.46 18.99 -2.18
C ALA A 52 0.20 19.54 -3.59
N THR A 53 1.05 20.45 -4.05
CA THR A 53 0.97 20.96 -5.43
C THR A 53 1.95 20.18 -6.31
N GLY A 54 1.42 19.56 -7.37
CA GLY A 54 2.19 18.89 -8.41
C GLY A 54 3.04 19.85 -9.25
N LYS A 55 3.88 19.30 -10.12
CA LYS A 55 4.74 20.11 -11.01
C LYS A 55 3.95 20.84 -12.10
N ASP A 56 2.79 20.32 -12.44
CA ASP A 56 1.78 20.89 -13.32
C ASP A 56 0.98 22.03 -12.67
N GLY A 57 1.12 22.21 -11.36
CA GLY A 57 0.34 23.18 -10.59
C GLY A 57 -0.98 22.63 -10.06
N GLU A 58 -1.29 21.36 -10.32
CA GLU A 58 -2.51 20.72 -9.82
C GLU A 58 -2.36 20.36 -8.34
N GLU A 59 -3.46 20.45 -7.60
CA GLU A 59 -3.50 20.09 -6.19
C GLU A 59 -3.87 18.62 -6.01
N HIS A 60 -3.14 17.93 -5.14
CA HIS A 60 -3.36 16.54 -4.78
C HIS A 60 -3.51 16.42 -3.27
N MET A 61 -4.57 15.74 -2.85
CA MET A 61 -4.75 15.37 -1.45
C MET A 61 -3.88 14.16 -1.12
N LEU A 62 -3.16 14.25 0.00
CA LEU A 62 -2.38 13.19 0.61
C LEU A 62 -2.94 12.93 2.01
N THR A 63 -3.33 11.69 2.27
CA THR A 63 -3.84 11.26 3.58
C THR A 63 -2.82 10.39 4.27
N PHE A 64 -2.45 10.79 5.49
CA PHE A 64 -1.60 10.01 6.38
C PHE A 64 -2.46 9.32 7.43
N GLN A 65 -2.48 7.99 7.42
CA GLN A 65 -3.27 7.20 8.37
C GLN A 65 -2.70 7.28 9.78
N GLN A 66 -1.38 7.49 9.90
CA GLN A 66 -0.66 7.51 11.16
C GLN A 66 0.31 8.68 11.27
N VAL A 67 0.58 9.08 12.50
CA VAL A 67 1.57 10.11 12.86
C VAL A 67 2.26 9.64 14.13
N GLU A 68 3.59 9.71 14.15
CA GLU A 68 4.36 9.35 15.34
C GLU A 68 4.01 10.29 16.52
N GLU A 69 4.05 9.74 17.73
CA GLU A 69 3.58 10.42 18.95
C GLU A 69 4.42 11.67 19.28
N ASP A 70 5.71 11.64 18.98
CA ASP A 70 6.63 12.77 19.15
C ASP A 70 6.27 13.95 18.21
N VAL A 71 5.85 13.65 16.98
CA VAL A 71 5.34 14.64 16.03
C VAL A 71 4.05 15.26 16.55
N LEU A 72 3.10 14.46 17.05
CA LEU A 72 1.85 14.97 17.62
C LEU A 72 2.06 15.80 18.89
N SER A 73 3.11 15.49 19.66
CA SER A 73 3.50 16.25 20.84
C SER A 73 4.07 17.64 20.47
N ALA A 74 4.75 17.74 19.33
CA ALA A 74 5.31 19.00 18.83
C ALA A 74 4.29 19.83 18.02
N PHE A 75 3.39 19.15 17.29
CA PHE A 75 2.40 19.76 16.42
C PHE A 75 1.04 19.13 16.69
N ASN A 76 0.12 19.89 17.29
CA ASN A 76 -1.22 19.38 17.54
C ASN A 76 -2.04 19.34 16.24
N LEU A 77 -2.00 18.20 15.54
CA LEU A 77 -2.80 17.94 14.33
C LEU A 77 -4.21 17.44 14.64
N ASN A 78 -4.57 17.27 15.91
CA ASN A 78 -5.90 16.78 16.31
C ASN A 78 -6.96 17.89 16.36
N ASP A 79 -6.57 19.14 16.16
CA ASP A 79 -7.47 20.27 16.02
C ASP A 79 -7.17 21.07 14.74
N ASN A 80 -7.96 22.12 14.51
CA ASN A 80 -7.85 22.92 13.29
C ASN A 80 -6.87 24.10 13.42
N SER A 81 -6.09 24.20 14.49
CA SER A 81 -5.20 25.35 14.74
C SER A 81 -4.07 25.49 13.72
N LEU A 82 -3.70 24.39 13.06
CA LEU A 82 -2.63 24.32 12.06
C LEU A 82 -3.16 24.24 10.63
N VAL A 83 -4.48 24.25 10.41
CA VAL A 83 -5.05 24.19 9.05
C VAL A 83 -4.56 25.39 8.24
N GLY A 84 -4.12 25.14 7.00
CA GLY A 84 -3.48 26.12 6.13
C GLY A 84 -1.98 26.32 6.37
N ALA A 85 -1.40 25.74 7.42
CA ALA A 85 0.05 25.77 7.62
C ALA A 85 0.76 24.82 6.64
N LYS A 86 1.87 25.29 6.08
CA LYS A 86 2.70 24.50 5.17
C LYS A 86 3.79 23.78 5.93
N PHE A 87 4.03 22.54 5.56
CA PHE A 87 5.06 21.69 6.17
C PHE A 87 5.93 21.04 5.13
N LYS A 88 7.18 20.81 5.51
CA LYS A 88 7.98 19.70 4.99
C LYS A 88 7.68 18.48 5.85
N ILE A 89 7.21 17.43 5.20
CA ILE A 89 6.75 16.19 5.82
C ILE A 89 7.75 15.10 5.46
N THR A 90 8.29 14.41 6.46
CA THR A 90 8.98 13.13 6.28
C THR A 90 8.07 12.01 6.74
N PHE A 91 7.93 10.96 5.94
CA PHE A 91 7.03 9.86 6.21
C PHE A 91 7.57 8.53 5.69
N ASN A 92 7.03 7.45 6.25
CA ASN A 92 7.22 6.09 5.79
C ASN A 92 5.93 5.61 5.11
N ARG A 93 6.08 4.76 4.09
CA ARG A 93 4.98 4.12 3.38
C ARG A 93 5.15 2.61 3.47
N ASP A 94 4.12 1.95 3.98
CA ASP A 94 3.99 0.50 3.99
C ASP A 94 2.89 0.10 3.01
N LEU A 95 3.24 -0.68 1.99
CA LEU A 95 2.31 -1.23 1.00
C LEU A 95 2.20 -2.74 1.23
N LYS A 96 1.02 -3.22 1.59
CA LYS A 96 0.73 -4.66 1.70
C LYS A 96 0.00 -5.11 0.45
N LEU A 97 0.66 -5.99 -0.30
CA LEU A 97 0.13 -6.61 -1.50
C LEU A 97 -0.44 -7.97 -1.15
N SER A 98 -1.71 -8.20 -1.49
CA SER A 98 -2.40 -9.46 -1.29
C SER A 98 -3.22 -9.86 -2.53
N LYS A 99 -3.82 -11.04 -2.49
CA LYS A 99 -4.71 -11.54 -3.54
C LYS A 99 -6.11 -11.65 -2.97
N ASP A 100 -7.09 -11.10 -3.67
CA ASP A 100 -8.50 -11.25 -3.31
C ASP A 100 -9.05 -12.66 -3.69
N GLU A 101 -10.35 -12.88 -3.44
CA GLU A 101 -11.02 -14.15 -3.72
C GLU A 101 -11.01 -14.53 -5.22
N ASP A 102 -10.85 -13.54 -6.11
CA ASP A 102 -10.76 -13.69 -7.57
C ASP A 102 -9.31 -13.72 -8.08
N ASN A 103 -8.32 -13.74 -7.16
CA ASN A 103 -6.88 -13.75 -7.44
C ASN A 103 -6.38 -12.48 -8.17
N MET A 104 -7.09 -11.36 -8.02
CA MET A 104 -6.65 -10.02 -8.40
C MET A 104 -5.75 -9.42 -7.31
N ASP A 105 -4.88 -8.47 -7.69
CA ASP A 105 -4.03 -7.76 -6.73
C ASP A 105 -4.88 -6.81 -5.88
N ASP A 106 -4.72 -6.91 -4.56
CA ASP A 106 -5.29 -6.00 -3.58
C ASP A 106 -4.15 -5.29 -2.83
N GLU A 107 -4.29 -3.98 -2.65
CA GLU A 107 -3.22 -3.11 -2.13
C GLU A 107 -3.71 -2.30 -0.92
N ASP A 108 -3.13 -2.56 0.25
CA ASP A 108 -3.34 -1.76 1.45
C ASP A 108 -2.13 -0.83 1.66
N GLU A 109 -2.34 0.49 1.57
CA GLU A 109 -1.30 1.51 1.82
C GLU A 109 -1.48 2.18 3.19
N ILE A 110 -0.40 2.23 3.98
CA ILE A 110 -0.32 2.98 5.23
C ILE A 110 0.82 4.00 5.13
N ASN A 111 0.49 5.28 5.25
CA ASN A 111 1.43 6.38 5.34
C ASN A 111 1.54 6.88 6.79
N THR A 112 2.77 6.87 7.32
CA THR A 112 3.07 7.26 8.70
C THR A 112 4.00 8.46 8.71
N ILE A 113 3.55 9.60 9.24
CA ILE A 113 4.39 10.80 9.40
C ILE A 113 5.38 10.58 10.53
N THR A 114 6.68 10.71 10.23
CA THR A 114 7.79 10.57 11.19
C THR A 114 8.46 11.90 11.50
N LYS A 115 8.22 12.94 10.69
CA LYS A 115 8.71 14.30 11.00
C LYS A 115 7.88 15.38 10.31
N LEU A 116 7.65 16.47 11.03
CA LEU A 116 7.14 17.72 10.49
C LEU A 116 8.11 18.88 10.75
N GLU A 117 8.26 19.74 9.75
CA GLU A 117 8.96 21.01 9.83
C GLU A 117 8.06 22.08 9.20
N LYS A 118 7.57 23.01 10.02
CA LYS A 118 6.70 24.11 9.57
C LYS A 118 7.51 25.12 8.75
N LEU A 119 6.95 25.58 7.63
CA LEU A 119 7.57 26.51 6.68
C LEU A 119 7.07 27.95 6.82
#